data_AF-A0A971RVI2-F1
#
_entry.id   AF-A0A971RVI2-F1
#
_cell.length_a   1.000
_cell.length_b   1.000
_cell.length_c   1.000
_cell.angle_alpha   90.00
_cell.angle_beta   90.00
_cell.angle_gamma   90.00
#
_symmetry.space_group_name_H-M   'P 1'
#
loop_
_entity.id
_entity.type
_entity.pdbx_description
1 polymer ?
#
loop_
_entity_poly.entity_id
_entity_poly.type
_entity_poly.pdbx_seq_one_letter_code
_entity_poly.pdbx_strand_id
1 'polypeptide(L)'
;MHFGFNTAVKGLLASQKSLYIINHNISNTNTKGYSRQEGAQRATTPYHLPGIGFLGTGTEIYDVARIRDSYIDFKYWNENGPKGEWQVKRETLLELEKLFGEPSDSSFRQYLDDFYAALDNMSKNPGDFSYREPVVENALALTKHINETAQRLLELRQETEFAIENKIKMVNGLAQQIASLNRQIYSNELDGRKANDLRDRRDLLIDELSQIVNVRVDESKDGKLRVNISGVAIVDHLDVNEINLSDDKTKLEWPNGSKVDIRSGELKGLLELYNGDGKNNNYRGIPYYQERLNQFAKGFADKFNEQHRQGYGLGLDENGDYRQGINFFTYDDSNELNIAATITLTQEILKDVRNIAAAGSPPGSAEDNENLLNLIALRDNKEFFSGGVSQGTPDDFIKSILSNLAVDSTQGKRMYSSQEVILKNIEAKRNSISGVSYDEEMANMVKFQHTYMASARMITTMDAIMDITINRLGLVGR
;
A
#
# COMPACT_ATOMS: atom_id res chain seq x y z
N MET A 1 24.45 44.44 -46.35
CA MET A 1 24.85 44.55 -44.92
C MET A 1 23.75 44.17 -43.93
N HIS A 2 22.46 44.44 -44.18
CA HIS A 2 21.34 44.01 -43.29
C HIS A 2 21.30 42.51 -42.95
N PHE A 3 21.77 41.63 -43.84
CA PHE A 3 21.69 40.18 -43.64
C PHE A 3 22.65 39.64 -42.56
N GLY A 4 23.85 40.21 -42.43
CA GLY A 4 24.82 39.81 -41.39
C GLY A 4 24.35 40.21 -39.99
N PHE A 5 23.79 41.42 -39.88
CA PHE A 5 23.21 41.91 -38.63
C PHE A 5 22.03 41.05 -38.17
N ASN A 6 21.06 40.76 -39.05
CA ASN A 6 19.88 39.95 -38.69
C ASN A 6 20.27 38.51 -38.28
N THR A 7 21.27 37.93 -38.96
CA THR A 7 21.81 36.61 -38.61
C THR A 7 22.44 36.61 -37.21
N ALA A 8 23.21 37.65 -36.87
CA ALA A 8 23.82 37.79 -35.55
C ALA A 8 22.76 38.01 -34.44
N VAL A 9 21.74 38.83 -34.69
CA VAL A 9 20.61 39.03 -33.76
C VAL A 9 19.86 37.73 -33.51
N LYS A 10 19.56 36.96 -34.54
CA LYS A 10 18.90 35.65 -34.41
C LYS A 10 19.73 34.64 -33.63
N GLY A 11 21.04 34.57 -33.89
CA GLY A 11 21.96 33.73 -33.11
C GLY A 11 22.03 34.13 -31.64
N LEU A 12 22.03 35.45 -31.35
CA LEU A 12 21.99 35.99 -30.00
C LEU A 12 20.69 35.59 -29.27
N LEU A 13 19.53 35.80 -29.90
CA LEU A 13 18.23 35.46 -29.32
C LEU A 13 18.05 33.95 -29.12
N ALA A 14 18.53 33.12 -30.06
CA ALA A 14 18.51 31.67 -29.91
C ALA A 14 19.34 31.23 -28.70
N SER A 15 20.56 31.77 -28.55
CA SER A 15 21.44 31.48 -27.41
C SER A 15 20.83 31.94 -26.09
N GLN A 16 20.19 33.12 -26.07
CA GLN A 16 19.50 33.64 -24.89
C GLN A 16 18.36 32.72 -24.44
N LYS A 17 17.53 32.24 -25.38
CA LYS A 17 16.46 31.27 -25.08
C LYS A 17 17.02 29.95 -24.53
N SER A 18 18.08 29.42 -25.11
CA SER A 18 18.72 28.21 -24.60
C SER A 18 19.26 28.40 -23.18
N LEU A 19 19.83 29.56 -22.86
CA LEU A 19 20.26 29.88 -21.48
C LEU A 19 19.09 29.92 -20.49
N TYR A 20 17.92 30.43 -20.90
CA TYR A 20 16.73 30.39 -20.05
C TYR A 20 16.25 28.95 -19.78
N ILE A 21 16.25 28.09 -20.80
CA ILE A 21 15.87 26.67 -20.67
C ILE A 21 16.82 25.96 -19.71
N ILE A 22 18.12 26.18 -19.86
CA ILE A 22 19.15 25.60 -18.98
C ILE A 22 18.97 26.07 -17.53
N ASN A 23 18.72 27.36 -17.33
CA ASN A 23 18.46 27.89 -15.99
C ASN A 23 17.19 27.26 -15.38
N HIS A 24 16.14 27.07 -16.17
CA HIS A 24 14.91 26.38 -15.75
C HIS A 24 15.18 24.92 -15.34
N ASN A 25 15.97 24.19 -16.13
CA ASN A 25 16.39 22.81 -15.83
C ASN A 25 17.17 22.74 -14.50
N ILE A 26 18.20 23.57 -14.35
CA ILE A 26 19.06 23.62 -13.15
C ILE A 26 18.23 23.96 -11.90
N SER A 27 17.30 24.92 -12.03
CA SER A 27 16.43 25.33 -10.92
C SER A 27 15.46 24.22 -10.49
N ASN A 28 15.07 23.34 -11.41
CA ASN A 28 14.11 22.26 -11.17
C ASN A 28 14.73 20.87 -11.02
N THR A 29 16.06 20.77 -10.89
CA THR A 29 16.74 19.47 -10.78
C THR A 29 16.27 18.64 -9.58
N ASN A 30 15.86 19.31 -8.49
CA ASN A 30 15.32 18.65 -7.30
C ASN A 30 13.78 18.63 -7.24
N THR A 31 13.09 19.10 -8.29
CA THR A 31 11.63 19.10 -8.36
C THR A 31 11.15 17.70 -8.77
N LYS A 32 10.40 17.01 -7.89
CA LYS A 32 9.87 15.67 -8.17
C LYS A 32 8.98 15.68 -9.43
N GLY A 33 9.21 14.73 -10.32
CA GLY A 33 8.43 14.56 -11.56
C GLY A 33 8.81 15.52 -12.69
N TYR A 34 9.74 16.45 -12.46
CA TYR A 34 10.27 17.32 -13.51
C TYR A 34 11.03 16.52 -14.56
N SER A 35 10.82 16.86 -15.83
CA SER A 35 11.63 16.34 -16.93
C SER A 35 12.45 17.45 -17.56
N ARG A 36 13.69 17.12 -17.88
CA ARG A 36 14.60 18.01 -18.59
C ARG A 36 13.95 18.52 -19.86
N GLN A 37 14.10 19.82 -20.14
CA GLN A 37 13.61 20.45 -21.35
C GLN A 37 14.77 20.82 -22.27
N GLU A 38 14.56 20.68 -23.58
CA GLU A 38 15.51 21.02 -24.62
C GLU A 38 14.88 21.96 -25.65
N GLY A 39 15.63 22.99 -26.06
CA GLY A 39 15.20 23.92 -27.10
C GLY A 39 15.46 23.35 -28.49
N ALA A 40 14.40 23.08 -29.25
CA ALA A 40 14.52 22.63 -30.63
C ALA A 40 14.94 23.81 -31.52
N GLN A 41 16.14 23.70 -32.10
CA GLN A 41 16.75 24.75 -32.91
C GLN A 41 16.71 24.38 -34.40
N ARG A 42 16.33 25.34 -35.25
CA ARG A 42 16.38 25.17 -36.71
C ARG A 42 16.95 26.40 -37.43
N ALA A 43 17.36 26.21 -38.68
CA ALA A 43 17.67 27.33 -39.56
C ALA A 43 16.37 28.07 -39.94
N THR A 44 16.40 29.40 -39.98
CA THR A 44 15.26 30.17 -40.46
C THR A 44 15.18 30.15 -41.99
N THR A 45 14.00 30.42 -42.55
CA THR A 45 13.76 30.40 -44.00
C THR A 45 14.83 31.21 -44.74
N PRO A 46 15.56 30.61 -45.70
CA PRO A 46 16.63 31.30 -46.41
C PRO A 46 16.06 32.36 -47.36
N TYR A 47 16.86 33.40 -47.61
CA TYR A 47 16.49 34.46 -48.53
C TYR A 47 17.00 34.16 -49.94
N HIS A 48 16.13 34.24 -50.95
CA HIS A 48 16.50 34.02 -52.35
C HIS A 48 17.15 35.28 -52.94
N LEU A 49 18.38 35.16 -53.43
CA LEU A 49 19.12 36.20 -54.12
C LEU A 49 19.23 35.88 -55.62
N PRO A 50 18.66 36.72 -56.51
CA PRO A 50 18.78 36.53 -57.95
C PRO A 50 20.25 36.40 -58.40
N GLY A 51 20.56 35.33 -59.16
CA GLY A 51 21.90 35.07 -59.69
C GLY A 51 22.92 34.48 -58.72
N ILE A 52 22.60 34.35 -57.42
CA ILE A 52 23.51 33.86 -56.38
C ILE A 52 22.97 32.59 -55.70
N GLY A 53 21.65 32.45 -55.58
CA GLY A 53 21.00 31.31 -54.92
C GLY A 53 20.39 31.68 -53.56
N PHE A 54 20.31 30.72 -52.64
CA PHE A 54 19.70 30.92 -51.32
C PHE A 54 20.75 31.25 -50.26
N LEU A 55 20.51 32.32 -49.50
CA LEU A 55 21.35 32.74 -48.38
C LEU A 55 20.66 32.43 -47.05
N GLY A 56 21.37 31.75 -46.14
CA GLY A 56 20.87 31.48 -44.79
C GLY A 56 20.63 32.77 -44.01
N THR A 57 19.56 32.81 -43.22
CA THR A 57 19.14 34.01 -42.47
C THR A 57 19.28 33.85 -40.96
N GLY A 58 20.09 32.88 -40.51
CA GLY A 58 20.30 32.56 -39.09
C GLY A 58 19.46 31.39 -38.59
N THR A 59 19.18 31.40 -37.30
CA THR A 59 18.59 30.28 -36.58
C THR A 59 17.59 30.75 -35.52
N GLU A 60 16.64 29.90 -35.16
CA GLU A 60 15.65 30.15 -34.13
C GLU A 60 15.42 28.91 -33.27
N ILE A 61 15.09 29.12 -32.00
CA ILE A 61 14.41 28.11 -31.17
C ILE A 61 12.92 28.19 -31.49
N TYR A 62 12.40 27.13 -32.12
CA TYR A 62 11.02 27.07 -32.59
C TYR A 62 10.10 26.27 -31.65
N ASP A 63 10.67 25.44 -30.78
CA ASP A 63 9.94 24.66 -29.78
C ASP A 63 10.80 24.41 -28.54
N VAL A 64 10.15 24.11 -27.41
CA VAL A 64 10.80 23.62 -26.18
C VAL A 64 10.15 22.30 -25.84
N ALA A 65 10.89 21.21 -26.00
CA ALA A 65 10.38 19.86 -25.82
C ALA A 65 10.87 19.25 -24.51
N ARG A 66 10.03 18.43 -23.87
CA ARG A 66 10.44 17.57 -22.74
C ARG A 66 11.23 16.38 -23.27
N ILE A 67 12.34 16.06 -22.62
CA ILE A 67 13.08 14.82 -22.82
C ILE A 67 12.44 13.75 -21.95
N ARG A 68 11.68 12.86 -22.56
CA ARG A 68 10.94 11.81 -21.85
C ARG A 68 10.64 10.63 -22.76
N ASP A 69 10.60 9.44 -22.18
CA ASP A 69 10.28 8.19 -22.87
C ASP A 69 8.96 7.62 -22.33
N SER A 70 7.92 7.65 -23.16
CA SER A 70 6.57 7.20 -22.80
C SER A 70 6.49 5.69 -22.55
N TYR A 71 7.39 4.89 -23.15
CA TYR A 71 7.45 3.46 -22.89
C TYR A 71 7.96 3.17 -21.48
N ILE A 72 8.95 3.94 -21.01
CA ILE A 72 9.47 3.84 -19.63
C ILE A 72 8.42 4.29 -18.62
N ASP A 73 7.65 5.35 -18.91
CA ASP A 73 6.54 5.78 -18.05
C ASP A 73 5.45 4.70 -17.93
N PHE A 74 5.05 4.11 -19.06
CA PHE A 74 4.09 3.01 -19.08
C PHE A 74 4.57 1.82 -18.24
N LYS A 75 5.86 1.48 -18.34
CA LYS A 75 6.46 0.42 -17.52
C LYS A 75 6.46 0.80 -16.05
N TYR A 76 6.79 2.04 -15.71
CA TYR A 76 6.76 2.55 -14.34
C TYR A 76 5.36 2.39 -13.74
N TRP A 77 4.30 2.88 -14.42
CA TRP A 77 2.93 2.77 -13.92
C TRP A 77 2.45 1.33 -13.72
N ASN A 78 2.83 0.41 -14.61
CA ASN A 78 2.46 -0.99 -14.48
C ASN A 78 3.14 -1.69 -13.29
N GLU A 79 4.39 -1.35 -12.97
CA GLU A 79 5.13 -1.97 -11.86
C GLU A 79 4.88 -1.26 -10.52
N ASN A 80 4.44 0.00 -10.54
CA ASN A 80 4.14 0.75 -9.33
C ASN A 80 2.90 0.21 -8.59
N GLY A 81 1.90 -0.29 -9.34
CA GLY A 81 0.70 -0.91 -8.77
C GLY A 81 1.00 -2.16 -7.93
N PRO A 82 1.68 -3.19 -8.48
CA PRO A 82 2.11 -4.36 -7.71
C PRO A 82 2.98 -4.02 -6.50
N LYS A 83 3.87 -3.02 -6.60
CA LYS A 83 4.64 -2.54 -5.44
C LYS A 83 3.72 -2.02 -4.34
N GLY A 84 2.75 -1.17 -4.67
CA GLY A 84 1.75 -0.66 -3.72
C GLY A 84 0.91 -1.76 -3.08
N GLU A 85 0.49 -2.75 -3.86
CA GLU A 85 -0.27 -3.92 -3.37
C GLU A 85 0.51 -4.71 -2.30
N TRP A 86 1.77 -5.05 -2.59
CA TRP A 86 2.59 -5.82 -1.67
C TRP A 86 3.09 -5.01 -0.48
N GLN A 87 3.16 -3.68 -0.61
CA GLN A 87 3.51 -2.79 0.49
C GLN A 87 2.49 -2.89 1.62
N VAL A 88 1.20 -2.67 1.31
CA VAL A 88 0.12 -2.72 2.31
C VAL A 88 -0.04 -4.11 2.89
N LYS A 89 0.05 -5.16 2.06
CA LYS A 89 0.03 -6.56 2.52
C LYS A 89 1.14 -6.85 3.52
N ARG A 90 2.37 -6.47 3.20
CA ARG A 90 3.53 -6.69 4.07
C ARG A 90 3.36 -5.97 5.41
N GLU A 91 2.88 -4.73 5.39
CA GLU A 91 2.69 -3.92 6.61
C GLU A 91 1.64 -4.54 7.53
N THR A 92 0.47 -4.91 7.01
CA THR A 92 -0.59 -5.56 7.79
C THR A 92 -0.19 -6.97 8.26
N LEU A 93 0.50 -7.75 7.43
CA LEU A 93 0.98 -9.09 7.83
C LEU A 93 2.03 -9.02 8.94
N LEU A 94 2.89 -7.99 8.96
CA LEU A 94 3.83 -7.76 10.04
C LEU A 94 3.13 -7.40 11.35
N GLU A 95 2.03 -6.67 11.28
CA GLU A 95 1.21 -6.34 12.45
C GLU A 95 0.49 -7.57 13.00
N LEU A 96 -0.11 -8.37 12.12
CA LEU A 96 -0.66 -9.68 12.48
C LEU A 96 0.42 -10.58 13.10
N GLU A 97 1.63 -10.62 12.52
CA GLU A 97 2.75 -11.43 13.04
C GLU A 97 3.14 -11.01 14.46
N LYS A 98 3.15 -9.70 14.76
CA LYS A 98 3.37 -9.20 16.12
C LYS A 98 2.25 -9.58 17.08
N LEU A 99 1.00 -9.53 16.61
CA LEU A 99 -0.18 -9.83 17.42
C LEU A 99 -0.21 -11.30 17.86
N PHE A 100 0.12 -12.25 16.97
CA PHE A 100 0.15 -13.67 17.30
C PHE A 100 1.51 -14.16 17.83
N GLY A 101 2.60 -13.53 17.39
CA GLY A 101 3.99 -13.94 17.61
C GLY A 101 4.72 -13.16 18.69
N GLU A 102 4.03 -12.68 19.73
CA GLU A 102 4.65 -12.06 20.90
C GLU A 102 5.80 -12.94 21.47
N PRO A 103 6.85 -12.34 22.09
CA PRO A 103 8.01 -13.06 22.61
C PRO A 103 7.64 -14.29 23.47
N SER A 104 8.56 -15.26 23.56
CA SER A 104 8.33 -16.59 24.17
C SER A 104 7.60 -16.57 25.52
N ASP A 105 7.83 -15.53 26.31
CA ASP A 105 7.38 -15.44 27.71
C ASP A 105 5.98 -14.82 27.87
N SER A 106 5.31 -14.38 26.79
CA SER A 106 3.92 -13.86 26.79
C SER A 106 3.08 -14.39 25.62
N SER A 107 3.51 -15.50 25.02
CA SER A 107 2.83 -16.09 23.87
C SER A 107 1.56 -16.86 24.26
N PHE A 108 0.63 -17.05 23.30
CA PHE A 108 -0.53 -17.95 23.43
C PHE A 108 -0.19 -19.32 24.04
N ARG A 109 0.99 -19.86 23.71
CA ARG A 109 1.47 -21.13 24.25
C ARG A 109 1.72 -21.04 25.76
N GLN A 110 2.33 -19.95 26.23
CA GLN A 110 2.64 -19.77 27.65
C GLN A 110 1.36 -19.74 28.50
N TYR A 111 0.33 -19.00 28.07
CA TYR A 111 -0.96 -18.98 28.77
C TYR A 111 -1.63 -20.36 28.81
N LEU A 112 -1.50 -21.13 27.74
CA LEU A 112 -2.01 -22.50 27.69
C LEU A 112 -1.19 -23.44 28.59
N ASP A 113 0.13 -23.30 28.59
CA ASP A 113 1.07 -24.02 29.46
C ASP A 113 0.76 -23.77 30.94
N ASP A 114 0.58 -22.51 31.32
CA ASP A 114 0.28 -22.10 32.69
C ASP A 114 -1.08 -22.63 33.15
N PHE A 115 -2.09 -22.65 32.27
CA PHE A 115 -3.39 -23.24 32.56
C PHE A 115 -3.30 -24.74 32.82
N TYR A 116 -2.65 -25.50 31.94
CA TYR A 116 -2.49 -26.94 32.13
C TYR A 116 -1.54 -27.29 33.29
N ALA A 117 -0.53 -26.48 33.56
CA ALA A 117 0.34 -26.63 34.72
C ALA A 117 -0.43 -26.40 36.04
N ALA A 118 -1.39 -25.47 36.05
CA ALA A 118 -2.29 -25.30 37.19
C ALA A 118 -3.19 -26.53 37.40
N LEU A 119 -3.72 -27.13 36.33
CA LEU A 119 -4.48 -28.38 36.42
C LEU A 119 -3.60 -29.55 36.94
N ASP A 120 -2.37 -29.68 36.45
CA ASP A 120 -1.41 -30.68 36.95
C ASP A 120 -1.12 -30.50 38.43
N ASN A 121 -0.88 -29.26 38.87
CA ASN A 121 -0.68 -28.96 40.29
C ASN A 121 -1.91 -29.27 41.12
N MET A 122 -3.11 -28.95 40.62
CA MET A 122 -4.38 -29.32 41.26
C MET A 122 -4.56 -30.83 41.38
N SER A 123 -4.06 -31.62 40.44
CA SER A 123 -4.17 -33.08 40.48
C SER A 123 -3.45 -33.72 41.67
N LYS A 124 -2.45 -33.03 42.23
CA LYS A 124 -1.68 -33.49 43.40
C LYS A 124 -2.47 -33.36 44.70
N ASN A 125 -3.35 -32.37 44.78
CA ASN A 125 -4.23 -32.15 45.95
C ASN A 125 -5.54 -31.45 45.53
N PRO A 126 -6.50 -32.19 44.95
CA PRO A 126 -7.72 -31.59 44.42
C PRO A 126 -8.71 -31.18 45.52
N GLY A 127 -8.48 -31.57 46.78
CA GLY A 127 -9.31 -31.16 47.92
C GLY A 127 -9.01 -29.77 48.47
N ASP A 128 -7.86 -29.19 48.10
CA ASP A 128 -7.36 -27.94 48.66
C ASP A 128 -7.64 -26.74 47.74
N PHE A 129 -8.24 -25.70 48.31
CA PHE A 129 -8.59 -24.46 47.63
C PHE A 129 -7.37 -23.76 47.03
N SER A 130 -6.21 -23.79 47.72
CA SER A 130 -4.98 -23.14 47.26
C SER A 130 -4.42 -23.75 45.96
N TYR A 131 -4.86 -24.95 45.58
CA TYR A 131 -4.51 -25.56 44.30
C TYR A 131 -5.59 -25.35 43.23
N ARG A 132 -6.83 -25.04 43.62
CA ARG A 132 -7.95 -24.76 42.71
C ARG A 132 -7.98 -23.31 42.24
N GLU A 133 -7.66 -22.36 43.11
CA GLU A 133 -7.63 -20.93 42.78
C GLU A 133 -6.72 -20.62 41.58
N PRO A 134 -5.48 -21.14 41.49
CA PRO A 134 -4.61 -20.90 40.33
C PRO A 134 -5.19 -21.39 38.99
N VAL A 135 -6.04 -22.42 39.00
CA VAL A 135 -6.68 -22.92 37.77
C VAL A 135 -7.64 -21.88 37.20
N VAL A 136 -8.42 -21.22 38.06
CA VAL A 136 -9.35 -20.16 37.67
C VAL A 136 -8.60 -18.93 37.17
N GLU A 137 -7.56 -18.51 37.89
CA GLU A 137 -6.74 -17.35 37.51
C GLU A 137 -6.03 -17.55 36.16
N ASN A 138 -5.40 -18.71 35.94
CA ASN A 138 -4.71 -18.99 34.68
C ASN A 138 -5.69 -19.19 33.52
N ALA A 139 -6.87 -19.76 33.79
CA ALA A 139 -7.93 -19.83 32.79
C ALA A 139 -8.46 -18.44 32.40
N LEU A 140 -8.66 -17.55 33.37
CA LEU A 140 -9.05 -16.17 33.11
C LEU A 140 -7.99 -15.45 32.27
N ALA A 141 -6.72 -15.59 32.64
CA ALA A 141 -5.60 -15.02 31.89
C ALA A 141 -5.58 -15.51 30.42
N LEU A 142 -5.76 -16.82 30.19
CA LEU A 142 -5.87 -17.40 28.86
C LEU A 142 -7.06 -16.81 28.07
N THR A 143 -8.26 -16.78 28.67
CA THR A 143 -9.45 -16.21 27.99
C THR A 143 -9.28 -14.74 27.68
N LYS A 144 -8.69 -13.96 28.60
CA LYS A 144 -8.43 -12.54 28.41
C LYS A 144 -7.48 -12.28 27.25
N HIS A 145 -6.39 -13.05 27.14
CA HIS A 145 -5.46 -12.93 26.02
C HIS A 145 -6.13 -13.27 24.67
N ILE A 146 -7.00 -14.29 24.64
CA ILE A 146 -7.83 -14.60 23.47
C ILE A 146 -8.75 -13.42 23.12
N ASN A 147 -9.42 -12.82 24.13
CA ASN A 147 -10.32 -11.69 23.91
C ASN A 147 -9.58 -10.46 23.38
N GLU A 148 -8.44 -10.11 23.97
CA GLU A 148 -7.61 -8.98 23.55
C GLU A 148 -7.12 -9.16 22.12
N THR A 149 -6.68 -10.38 21.76
CA THR A 149 -6.27 -10.70 20.39
C THR A 149 -7.44 -10.56 19.41
N ALA A 150 -8.62 -11.07 19.76
CA ALA A 150 -9.81 -10.96 18.91
C ALA A 150 -10.23 -9.50 18.70
N GLN A 151 -10.18 -8.69 19.75
CA GLN A 151 -10.48 -7.27 19.71
C GLN A 151 -9.49 -6.50 18.81
N ARG A 152 -8.19 -6.80 18.90
CA ARG A 152 -7.18 -6.19 18.02
C ARG A 152 -7.38 -6.56 16.54
N LEU A 153 -7.79 -7.79 16.24
CA LEU A 153 -8.14 -8.16 14.86
C LEU A 153 -9.36 -7.40 14.33
N LEU A 154 -10.35 -7.14 15.19
CA LEU A 154 -11.52 -6.35 14.84
C LEU A 154 -11.15 -4.88 14.56
N GLU A 155 -10.32 -4.29 15.42
CA GLU A 155 -9.78 -2.94 15.22
C GLU A 155 -8.97 -2.84 13.92
N LEU A 156 -8.06 -3.78 13.68
CA LEU A 156 -7.27 -3.83 12.45
C LEU A 156 -8.15 -3.92 11.19
N ARG A 157 -9.26 -4.66 11.26
CA ARG A 157 -10.24 -4.73 10.17
C ARG A 157 -10.94 -3.39 9.93
N GLN A 158 -11.32 -2.69 11.00
CA GLN A 158 -11.94 -1.35 10.90
C GLN A 158 -10.96 -0.30 10.36
N GLU A 159 -9.69 -0.36 10.79
CA GLU A 159 -8.62 0.50 10.27
C GLU A 159 -8.39 0.24 8.77
N THR A 160 -8.41 -1.02 8.36
CA THR A 160 -8.31 -1.41 6.93
C THR A 160 -9.49 -0.87 6.12
N GLU A 161 -10.71 -0.93 6.66
CA GLU A 161 -11.91 -0.35 6.04
C GLU A 161 -11.76 1.17 5.83
N PHE A 162 -11.32 1.88 6.87
CA PHE A 162 -11.08 3.32 6.79
C PHE A 162 -9.95 3.65 5.79
N ALA A 163 -8.91 2.83 5.73
CA ALA A 163 -7.85 2.97 4.73
C ALA A 163 -8.39 2.80 3.30
N ILE A 164 -9.28 1.84 3.06
CA ILE A 164 -9.96 1.65 1.77
C ILE A 164 -10.75 2.91 1.38
N GLU A 165 -11.60 3.41 2.28
CA GLU A 165 -12.40 4.62 2.04
C GLU A 165 -11.53 5.84 1.71
N ASN A 166 -10.41 6.01 2.43
CA ASN A 166 -9.47 7.09 2.17
C ASN A 166 -8.75 6.93 0.83
N LYS A 167 -8.34 5.72 0.45
CA LYS A 167 -7.71 5.47 -0.84
C LYS A 167 -8.67 5.71 -2.00
N ILE A 168 -9.96 5.39 -1.85
CA ILE A 168 -11.01 5.74 -2.82
C ILE A 168 -11.12 7.26 -2.98
N LYS A 169 -11.19 8.02 -1.87
CA LYS A 169 -11.21 9.49 -1.91
C LYS A 169 -9.96 10.06 -2.59
N MET A 170 -8.78 9.50 -2.31
CA MET A 170 -7.53 9.89 -2.97
C MET A 170 -7.58 9.61 -4.48
N VAL A 171 -8.06 8.44 -4.91
CA VAL A 171 -8.21 8.09 -6.33
C VAL A 171 -9.11 9.08 -7.05
N ASN A 172 -10.29 9.37 -6.51
CA ASN A 172 -11.23 10.32 -7.10
C ASN A 172 -10.64 11.75 -7.13
N GLY A 173 -9.97 12.16 -6.05
CA GLY A 173 -9.30 13.46 -5.98
C GLY A 173 -8.14 13.61 -6.98
N LEU A 174 -7.34 12.56 -7.20
CA LEU A 174 -6.29 12.53 -8.22
C LEU A 174 -6.91 12.60 -9.62
N ALA A 175 -7.97 11.85 -9.88
CA ALA A 175 -8.69 11.87 -11.16
C ALA A 175 -9.22 13.27 -11.51
N GLN A 176 -9.84 13.96 -10.54
CA GLN A 176 -10.30 15.34 -10.70
C GLN A 176 -9.16 16.32 -11.00
N GLN A 177 -8.01 16.19 -10.31
CA GLN A 177 -6.85 17.03 -10.58
C GLN A 177 -6.24 16.76 -11.96
N ILE A 178 -6.18 15.50 -12.39
CA ILE A 178 -5.74 15.12 -13.75
C ILE A 178 -6.66 15.73 -14.81
N ALA A 179 -7.98 15.67 -14.62
CA ALA A 179 -8.95 16.29 -15.54
C ALA A 179 -8.80 17.82 -15.60
N SER A 180 -8.55 18.48 -14.46
CA SER A 180 -8.26 19.91 -14.41
C SER A 180 -6.97 20.27 -15.17
N LEU A 181 -5.90 19.48 -15.01
CA LEU A 181 -4.66 19.66 -15.76
C LEU A 181 -4.85 19.38 -17.25
N ASN A 182 -5.65 18.38 -17.63
CA ASN A 182 -6.00 18.13 -19.02
C ASN A 182 -6.67 19.35 -19.66
N ARG A 183 -7.59 20.02 -18.95
CA ARG A 183 -8.21 21.27 -19.42
C ARG A 183 -7.17 22.36 -19.65
N GLN A 184 -6.27 22.58 -18.69
CA GLN A 184 -5.24 23.61 -18.77
C GLN A 184 -4.24 23.32 -19.89
N ILE A 185 -3.77 22.07 -20.01
CA ILE A 185 -2.86 21.65 -21.09
C ILE A 185 -3.56 21.88 -22.43
N TYR A 186 -4.76 21.35 -22.62
CA TYR A 186 -5.47 21.49 -23.88
C TYR A 186 -5.69 22.95 -24.28
N SER A 187 -6.03 23.85 -23.34
CA SER A 187 -6.19 25.28 -23.63
C SER A 187 -4.87 25.99 -23.96
N ASN A 188 -3.76 25.59 -23.33
CA ASN A 188 -2.45 26.21 -23.55
C ASN A 188 -1.74 25.69 -24.81
N GLU A 189 -2.14 24.53 -25.35
CA GLU A 189 -1.53 23.92 -26.53
C GLU A 189 -2.30 24.19 -27.84
N LEU A 190 -3.35 25.02 -27.82
CA LEU A 190 -4.17 25.34 -29.00
C LEU A 190 -3.38 26.00 -30.14
N ASP A 191 -2.33 26.77 -29.81
CA ASP A 191 -1.44 27.42 -30.77
C ASP A 191 -0.27 26.54 -31.24
N GLY A 192 -0.27 25.26 -30.83
CA GLY A 192 0.75 24.27 -31.17
C GLY A 192 1.95 24.24 -30.23
N ARG A 193 2.03 25.12 -29.22
CA ARG A 193 3.08 25.09 -28.20
C ARG A 193 2.81 24.01 -27.16
N LYS A 194 3.84 23.56 -26.44
CA LYS A 194 3.72 22.53 -25.40
C LYS A 194 3.74 23.12 -23.99
N ALA A 195 2.80 22.69 -23.16
CA ALA A 195 2.67 23.10 -21.77
C ALA A 195 3.46 22.15 -20.85
N ASN A 196 4.79 22.16 -20.99
CA ASN A 196 5.68 21.14 -20.43
C ASN A 196 5.50 20.92 -18.92
N ASP A 197 5.56 22.00 -18.13
CA ASP A 197 5.47 21.91 -16.68
C ASP A 197 4.10 21.41 -16.20
N LEU A 198 3.02 21.72 -16.93
CA LEU A 198 1.68 21.19 -16.63
C LEU A 198 1.59 19.70 -16.93
N ARG A 199 2.22 19.26 -18.03
CA ARG A 199 2.31 17.84 -18.35
C ARG A 199 3.17 17.08 -17.32
N ASP A 200 4.28 17.63 -16.86
CA ASP A 200 5.09 17.07 -15.75
C ASP A 200 4.23 16.86 -14.49
N ARG A 201 3.47 17.88 -14.08
CA ARG A 201 2.55 17.79 -12.93
C ARG A 201 1.48 16.71 -13.14
N ARG A 202 0.89 16.65 -14.34
CA ARG A 202 -0.14 15.65 -14.67
C ARG A 202 0.44 14.25 -14.55
N ASP A 203 1.61 14.02 -15.13
CA ASP A 203 2.24 12.71 -15.13
C ASP A 203 2.66 12.29 -13.71
N LEU A 204 3.04 13.23 -12.85
CA LEU A 204 3.29 12.97 -11.42
C LEU A 204 2.01 12.51 -10.69
N LEU A 205 0.85 13.11 -10.98
CA LEU A 205 -0.42 12.64 -10.41
C LEU A 205 -0.80 11.24 -10.90
N ILE A 206 -0.44 10.90 -12.14
CA ILE A 206 -0.61 9.55 -12.67
C ILE A 206 0.36 8.58 -11.98
N ASP A 207 1.61 9.00 -11.72
CA ASP A 207 2.56 8.20 -10.92
C ASP A 207 1.95 7.87 -9.54
N GLU A 208 1.36 8.85 -8.86
CA GLU A 208 0.68 8.65 -7.56
C GLU A 208 -0.56 7.76 -7.68
N LEU A 209 -1.38 7.97 -8.71
CA LEU A 209 -2.57 7.15 -8.95
C LEU A 209 -2.20 5.69 -9.23
N SER A 210 -1.14 5.46 -9.99
CA SER A 210 -0.65 4.12 -10.36
C SER A 210 -0.18 3.28 -9.17
N GLN A 211 0.19 3.92 -8.06
CA GLN A 211 0.52 3.22 -6.82
C GLN A 211 -0.74 2.67 -6.14
N ILE A 212 -1.85 3.41 -6.20
CA ILE A 212 -3.09 3.07 -5.50
C ILE A 212 -3.92 2.05 -6.30
N VAL A 213 -3.97 2.19 -7.63
CA VAL A 213 -4.79 1.38 -8.54
C VAL A 213 -4.05 1.09 -9.86
N ASN A 214 -4.41 0.00 -10.53
CA ASN A 214 -3.88 -0.29 -11.86
C ASN A 214 -4.39 0.72 -12.90
N VAL A 215 -3.48 1.49 -13.48
CA VAL A 215 -3.79 2.48 -14.52
C VAL A 215 -3.29 2.06 -15.88
N ARG A 216 -4.04 2.40 -16.92
CA ARG A 216 -3.58 2.43 -18.30
C ARG A 216 -3.87 3.82 -18.87
N VAL A 217 -2.84 4.45 -19.42
CA VAL A 217 -2.92 5.81 -19.93
C VAL A 217 -2.74 5.80 -21.44
N ASP A 218 -3.63 6.49 -22.13
CA ASP A 218 -3.60 6.65 -23.58
C ASP A 218 -3.77 8.14 -23.92
N GLU A 219 -2.92 8.71 -24.77
CA GLU A 219 -3.06 10.07 -25.27
C GLU A 219 -3.33 10.05 -26.78
N SER A 220 -4.42 10.68 -27.21
CA SER A 220 -4.77 10.78 -28.63
C SER A 220 -3.84 11.72 -29.39
N LYS A 221 -3.83 11.61 -30.73
CA LYS A 221 -3.07 12.54 -31.59
C LYS A 221 -3.49 14.00 -31.41
N ASP A 222 -4.72 14.22 -30.97
CA ASP A 222 -5.29 15.55 -30.72
C ASP A 222 -4.97 16.07 -29.30
N GLY A 223 -4.12 15.37 -28.54
CA GLY A 223 -3.68 15.78 -27.19
C GLY A 223 -4.69 15.47 -26.08
N LYS A 224 -5.73 14.66 -26.36
CA LYS A 224 -6.70 14.24 -25.33
C LYS A 224 -6.18 13.00 -24.62
N LEU A 225 -5.93 13.13 -23.32
CA LEU A 225 -5.49 12.02 -22.46
C LEU A 225 -6.68 11.30 -21.82
N ARG A 226 -6.64 9.97 -21.82
CA ARG A 226 -7.58 9.08 -21.14
C ARG A 226 -6.81 8.19 -20.15
N VAL A 227 -7.36 8.01 -18.94
CA VAL A 227 -6.85 7.09 -17.93
C VAL A 227 -7.91 6.04 -17.64
N ASN A 228 -7.54 4.78 -17.77
CA ASN A 228 -8.40 3.63 -17.57
C ASN A 228 -7.98 2.84 -16.32
N ILE A 229 -8.95 2.39 -15.54
CA ILE A 229 -8.80 1.40 -14.48
C ILE A 229 -9.56 0.15 -14.92
N SER A 230 -8.84 -0.96 -15.07
CA SER A 230 -9.41 -2.27 -15.39
C SER A 230 -10.35 -2.30 -16.61
N GLY A 231 -10.10 -1.43 -17.59
CA GLY A 231 -10.85 -1.36 -18.85
C GLY A 231 -11.93 -0.27 -18.90
N VAL A 232 -12.20 0.42 -17.78
CA VAL A 232 -13.14 1.54 -17.72
C VAL A 232 -12.38 2.85 -17.50
N ALA A 233 -12.77 3.91 -18.20
CA ALA A 233 -12.12 5.21 -18.07
C ALA A 233 -12.48 5.86 -16.72
N ILE A 234 -11.50 6.08 -15.85
CA ILE A 234 -11.67 6.93 -14.66
C ILE A 234 -11.58 8.41 -15.05
N VAL A 235 -10.74 8.73 -16.02
CA VAL A 235 -10.63 10.07 -16.62
C VAL A 235 -10.74 9.94 -18.12
N ASP A 236 -11.81 10.48 -18.69
CA ASP A 236 -11.96 10.64 -20.13
C ASP A 236 -11.74 12.10 -20.52
N HIS A 237 -10.47 12.49 -20.66
CA HIS A 237 -10.01 13.85 -20.89
C HIS A 237 -10.45 14.87 -19.83
N LEU A 238 -11.69 15.34 -19.87
CA LEU A 238 -12.25 16.31 -18.91
C LEU A 238 -13.27 15.67 -17.96
N ASP A 239 -13.84 14.54 -18.36
CA ASP A 239 -14.89 13.85 -17.60
C ASP A 239 -14.26 12.85 -16.64
N VAL A 240 -14.78 12.81 -15.41
CA VAL A 240 -14.30 11.91 -14.35
C VAL A 240 -15.41 10.95 -13.95
N ASN A 241 -15.11 9.67 -13.96
CA ASN A 241 -15.99 8.63 -13.43
C ASN A 241 -15.46 8.22 -12.06
N GLU A 242 -16.16 8.62 -11.00
CA GLU A 242 -15.73 8.33 -9.63
C GLU A 242 -16.01 6.88 -9.25
N ILE A 243 -15.08 6.28 -8.50
CA ILE A 243 -15.30 4.96 -7.89
C ILE A 243 -15.91 5.13 -6.50
N ASN A 244 -16.81 4.23 -6.13
CA ASN A 244 -17.45 4.17 -4.82
C ASN A 244 -17.25 2.80 -4.18
N LEU A 245 -17.37 2.77 -2.86
CA LEU A 245 -17.49 1.52 -2.10
C LEU A 245 -18.97 1.11 -2.07
N SER A 246 -19.26 -0.17 -2.26
CA SER A 246 -20.61 -0.73 -2.18
C SER A 246 -21.21 -0.54 -0.78
N ASP A 247 -22.55 -0.60 -0.68
CA ASP A 247 -23.25 -0.46 0.61
C ASP A 247 -22.83 -1.53 1.64
N ASP A 248 -22.50 -2.74 1.16
CA ASP A 248 -21.99 -3.84 1.99
C ASP A 248 -20.50 -3.69 2.35
N LYS A 249 -19.84 -2.62 1.87
CA LYS A 249 -18.43 -2.29 2.04
C LYS A 249 -17.43 -3.34 1.54
N THR A 250 -17.86 -4.31 0.76
CA THR A 250 -17.00 -5.41 0.30
C THR A 250 -16.40 -5.19 -1.08
N LYS A 251 -17.03 -4.35 -1.91
CA LYS A 251 -16.72 -4.23 -3.34
C LYS A 251 -16.65 -2.79 -3.77
N LEU A 252 -15.95 -2.57 -4.87
CA LEU A 252 -15.90 -1.28 -5.53
C LEU A 252 -16.86 -1.27 -6.70
N GLU A 253 -17.55 -0.14 -6.86
CA GLU A 253 -18.57 0.06 -7.88
C GLU A 253 -18.36 1.38 -8.62
N TRP A 254 -18.65 1.34 -9.92
CA TRP A 254 -18.79 2.54 -10.75
C TRP A 254 -20.16 3.19 -10.50
N PRO A 255 -20.39 4.45 -10.91
CA PRO A 255 -21.66 5.15 -10.68
C PRO A 255 -22.87 4.48 -11.34
N ASN A 256 -22.64 3.62 -12.34
CA ASN A 256 -23.66 2.82 -13.01
C ASN A 256 -23.96 1.48 -12.32
N GLY A 257 -23.37 1.21 -11.14
CA GLY A 257 -23.53 -0.02 -10.38
C GLY A 257 -22.69 -1.20 -10.89
N SER A 258 -21.84 -1.01 -11.91
CA SER A 258 -20.95 -2.07 -12.39
C SER A 258 -19.72 -2.23 -11.47
N LYS A 259 -19.30 -3.48 -11.25
CA LYS A 259 -18.14 -3.79 -10.39
C LYS A 259 -16.83 -3.23 -10.97
N VAL A 260 -16.02 -2.62 -10.12
CA VAL A 260 -14.63 -2.24 -10.42
C VAL A 260 -13.71 -3.40 -10.06
N ASP A 261 -13.14 -4.08 -11.07
CA ASP A 261 -12.27 -5.24 -10.85
C ASP A 261 -10.78 -4.83 -10.85
N ILE A 262 -10.28 -4.34 -9.72
CA ILE A 262 -8.88 -3.86 -9.62
C ILE A 262 -7.90 -5.03 -9.73
N ARG A 263 -6.87 -4.88 -10.56
CA ARG A 263 -5.86 -5.91 -10.85
C ARG A 263 -4.60 -5.80 -9.98
N SER A 264 -4.25 -4.59 -9.56
CA SER A 264 -3.09 -4.28 -8.71
C SER A 264 -3.25 -2.91 -8.04
N GLY A 265 -2.36 -2.60 -7.11
CA GLY A 265 -2.36 -1.34 -6.36
C GLY A 265 -2.67 -1.54 -4.88
N GLU A 266 -2.41 -0.52 -4.08
CA GLU A 266 -2.72 -0.51 -2.64
C GLU A 266 -4.19 -0.87 -2.38
N LEU A 267 -5.12 -0.38 -3.19
CA LEU A 267 -6.55 -0.61 -2.98
C LEU A 267 -6.93 -2.09 -3.15
N LYS A 268 -6.31 -2.82 -4.09
CA LYS A 268 -6.49 -4.27 -4.19
C LYS A 268 -5.93 -4.99 -2.96
N GLY A 269 -4.72 -4.61 -2.53
CA GLY A 269 -4.08 -5.21 -1.36
C GLY A 269 -4.94 -5.05 -0.09
N LEU A 270 -5.49 -3.86 0.12
CA LEU A 270 -6.41 -3.58 1.22
C LEU A 270 -7.72 -4.37 1.11
N LEU A 271 -8.33 -4.46 -0.08
CA LEU A 271 -9.56 -5.24 -0.28
C LEU A 271 -9.34 -6.73 -0.03
N GLU A 272 -8.20 -7.28 -0.43
CA GLU A 272 -7.84 -8.68 -0.13
C GLU A 272 -7.55 -8.90 1.35
N LEU A 273 -6.95 -7.93 2.04
CA LEU A 273 -6.79 -8.00 3.51
C LEU A 273 -8.13 -7.91 4.24
N TYR A 274 -9.05 -7.06 3.77
CA TYR A 274 -10.36 -6.83 4.39
C TYR A 274 -11.34 -7.98 4.15
N ASN A 275 -11.40 -8.52 2.93
CA ASN A 275 -12.35 -9.57 2.53
C ASN A 275 -11.75 -10.99 2.53
N GLY A 276 -10.43 -11.13 2.62
CA GLY A 276 -9.73 -12.40 2.43
C GLY A 276 -10.03 -13.41 3.54
N ASP A 277 -10.81 -14.43 3.23
CA ASP A 277 -11.20 -15.50 4.16
C ASP A 277 -10.37 -16.78 4.00
N GLY A 278 -9.41 -16.81 3.07
CA GLY A 278 -8.57 -17.98 2.80
C GLY A 278 -9.31 -19.18 2.20
N LYS A 279 -10.62 -19.10 1.94
CA LYS A 279 -11.41 -20.21 1.38
C LYS A 279 -11.29 -20.19 -0.14
N ASN A 280 -11.43 -21.35 -0.80
CA ASN A 280 -11.36 -21.47 -2.27
C ASN A 280 -10.11 -20.82 -2.90
N ASN A 281 -8.96 -20.92 -2.22
CA ASN A 281 -7.70 -20.30 -2.67
C ASN A 281 -7.74 -18.76 -2.73
N ASN A 282 -8.69 -18.14 -2.03
CA ASN A 282 -8.71 -16.71 -1.76
C ASN A 282 -7.54 -16.32 -0.85
N TYR A 283 -7.17 -15.05 -0.88
CA TYR A 283 -6.13 -14.52 -0.02
C TYR A 283 -6.49 -14.70 1.47
N ARG A 284 -5.50 -15.02 2.31
CA ARG A 284 -5.66 -15.11 3.77
C ARG A 284 -5.52 -13.71 4.37
N GLY A 285 -6.63 -12.98 4.37
CA GLY A 285 -6.76 -11.66 4.98
C GLY A 285 -7.07 -11.73 6.48
N ILE A 286 -7.46 -10.60 7.05
CA ILE A 286 -7.85 -10.47 8.46
C ILE A 286 -9.01 -11.40 8.83
N PRO A 287 -10.08 -11.56 8.01
CA PRO A 287 -11.17 -12.49 8.30
C PRO A 287 -10.73 -13.94 8.49
N TYR A 288 -9.74 -14.40 7.74
CA TYR A 288 -9.18 -15.75 7.92
C TYR A 288 -8.61 -15.93 9.33
N TYR A 289 -7.82 -14.97 9.82
CA TYR A 289 -7.21 -15.05 11.15
C TYR A 289 -8.24 -14.87 12.28
N GLN A 290 -9.26 -14.02 12.08
CA GLN A 290 -10.39 -13.91 13.01
C GLN A 290 -11.13 -15.24 13.15
N GLU A 291 -11.49 -15.86 12.02
CA GLU A 291 -12.19 -17.15 12.01
C GLU A 291 -11.36 -18.25 12.67
N ARG A 292 -10.05 -18.28 12.43
CA ARG A 292 -9.17 -19.29 13.06
C ARG A 292 -9.09 -19.12 14.58
N LEU A 293 -9.06 -17.88 15.07
CA LEU A 293 -9.09 -17.61 16.51
C LEU A 293 -10.45 -18.00 17.12
N ASN A 294 -11.56 -17.70 16.44
CA ASN A 294 -12.90 -18.10 16.87
C ASN A 294 -13.05 -19.63 16.91
N GLN A 295 -12.54 -20.34 15.89
CA GLN A 295 -12.52 -21.81 15.87
C GLN A 295 -11.70 -22.40 17.01
N PHE A 296 -10.55 -21.79 17.33
CA PHE A 296 -9.74 -22.21 18.47
C PHE A 296 -10.53 -22.01 19.78
N ALA A 297 -11.05 -20.81 20.02
CA ALA A 297 -11.80 -20.48 21.24
C ALA A 297 -13.02 -21.39 21.44
N LYS A 298 -13.84 -21.55 20.40
CA LYS A 298 -15.03 -22.41 20.40
C LYS A 298 -14.66 -23.87 20.65
N GLY A 299 -13.74 -24.41 19.85
CA GLY A 299 -13.33 -25.81 19.96
C GLY A 299 -12.67 -26.12 21.31
N PHE A 300 -11.87 -25.20 21.83
CA PHE A 300 -11.27 -25.32 23.16
C PHE A 300 -12.32 -25.34 24.27
N ALA A 301 -13.23 -24.36 24.28
CA ALA A 301 -14.31 -24.30 25.26
C ALA A 301 -15.19 -25.56 25.18
N ASP A 302 -15.65 -25.95 23.99
CA ASP A 302 -16.58 -27.06 23.82
C ASP A 302 -15.98 -28.39 24.27
N LYS A 303 -14.75 -28.69 23.87
CA LYS A 303 -14.07 -29.95 24.22
C LYS A 303 -13.69 -30.02 25.69
N PHE A 304 -13.22 -28.91 26.26
CA PHE A 304 -12.95 -28.85 27.69
C PHE A 304 -14.25 -29.00 28.50
N ASN A 305 -15.31 -28.31 28.10
CA ASN A 305 -16.63 -28.40 28.73
C ASN A 305 -17.22 -29.81 28.63
N GLU A 306 -17.06 -30.48 27.48
CA GLU A 306 -17.52 -31.86 27.26
C GLU A 306 -16.92 -32.83 28.28
N GLN A 307 -15.63 -32.71 28.56
CA GLN A 307 -14.97 -33.53 29.59
C GLN A 307 -15.29 -33.03 31.00
N HIS A 308 -15.34 -31.72 31.23
CA HIS A 308 -15.60 -31.15 32.56
C HIS A 308 -17.00 -31.55 33.08
N ARG A 309 -18.01 -31.63 32.21
CA ARG A 309 -19.37 -32.09 32.56
C ARG A 309 -19.45 -33.55 33.00
N GLN A 310 -18.45 -34.37 32.68
CA GLN A 310 -18.45 -35.79 33.05
C GLN A 310 -17.96 -36.03 34.49
N GLY A 311 -17.36 -35.02 35.12
CA GLY A 311 -16.86 -35.13 36.50
C GLY A 311 -17.80 -34.56 37.56
N TYR A 312 -17.30 -34.57 38.79
CA TYR A 312 -17.98 -34.01 39.96
C TYR A 312 -17.10 -32.98 40.69
N GLY A 313 -17.72 -31.89 41.14
CA GLY A 313 -17.12 -30.85 41.96
C GLY A 313 -16.85 -31.30 43.40
N LEU A 314 -16.14 -30.47 44.16
CA LEU A 314 -15.75 -30.77 45.54
C LEU A 314 -16.92 -30.59 46.51
N GLY A 315 -17.35 -31.69 47.12
CA GLY A 315 -18.39 -31.69 48.15
C GLY A 315 -19.80 -31.44 47.61
N LEU A 316 -20.72 -31.15 48.53
CA LEU A 316 -22.14 -30.94 48.20
C LEU A 316 -22.41 -29.50 47.79
N ASP A 317 -23.45 -29.30 46.99
CA ASP A 317 -23.99 -27.99 46.65
C ASP A 317 -24.82 -27.41 47.82
N GLU A 318 -25.42 -26.23 47.61
CA GLU A 318 -26.25 -25.56 48.62
C GLU A 318 -27.55 -26.34 48.96
N ASN A 319 -27.97 -27.26 48.09
CA ASN A 319 -29.17 -28.08 48.25
C ASN A 319 -28.87 -29.44 48.90
N GLY A 320 -27.59 -29.77 49.12
CA GLY A 320 -27.15 -31.07 49.63
C GLY A 320 -27.00 -32.14 48.55
N ASP A 321 -27.09 -31.77 47.27
CA ASP A 321 -26.86 -32.64 46.13
C ASP A 321 -25.38 -32.64 45.71
N TYR A 322 -24.98 -33.65 44.93
CA TYR A 322 -23.63 -33.71 44.38
C TYR A 322 -23.43 -32.62 43.32
N ARG A 323 -22.32 -31.88 43.39
CA ARG A 323 -21.94 -30.89 42.38
C ARG A 323 -21.61 -31.60 41.08
N GLN A 324 -22.56 -31.69 40.16
CA GLN A 324 -22.30 -32.22 38.82
C GLN A 324 -21.43 -31.25 38.03
N GLY A 325 -20.61 -31.78 37.12
CA GLY A 325 -19.81 -30.96 36.22
C GLY A 325 -20.68 -30.05 35.36
N ILE A 326 -20.37 -28.76 35.37
CA ILE A 326 -21.00 -27.74 34.53
C ILE A 326 -20.07 -27.35 33.37
N ASN A 327 -20.46 -26.40 32.53
CA ASN A 327 -19.53 -25.82 31.57
C ASN A 327 -18.45 -25.03 32.32
N PHE A 328 -17.18 -25.30 32.02
CA PHE A 328 -16.07 -24.54 32.58
C PHE A 328 -15.95 -23.16 31.92
N PHE A 329 -15.94 -23.16 30.59
CA PHE A 329 -15.91 -21.98 29.75
C PHE A 329 -17.30 -21.66 29.21
N THR A 330 -17.56 -20.37 28.99
CA THR A 330 -18.76 -19.87 28.31
C THR A 330 -18.34 -18.84 27.26
N TYR A 331 -19.15 -18.68 26.21
CA TYR A 331 -18.94 -17.71 25.15
C TYR A 331 -20.29 -17.32 24.55
N ASP A 332 -20.35 -16.19 23.88
CA ASP A 332 -21.55 -15.74 23.17
C ASP A 332 -21.54 -16.27 21.73
N ASP A 333 -22.41 -17.23 21.43
CA ASP A 333 -22.59 -17.80 20.08
C ASP A 333 -23.64 -17.04 19.25
N SER A 334 -24.17 -15.91 19.74
CA SER A 334 -25.12 -15.09 18.97
C SER A 334 -24.48 -14.41 17.76
N ASN A 335 -23.17 -14.21 17.79
CA ASN A 335 -22.38 -13.66 16.70
C ASN A 335 -21.10 -14.46 16.51
N GLU A 336 -21.10 -15.33 15.48
CA GLU A 336 -19.97 -16.21 15.14
C GLU A 336 -18.65 -15.45 14.90
N LEU A 337 -18.71 -14.14 14.56
CA LEU A 337 -17.52 -13.31 14.37
C LEU A 337 -16.82 -12.92 15.70
N ASN A 338 -17.51 -13.03 16.84
CA ASN A 338 -17.06 -12.50 18.13
C ASN A 338 -16.87 -13.58 19.21
N ILE A 339 -16.87 -14.86 18.87
CA ILE A 339 -16.76 -15.95 19.86
C ILE A 339 -15.48 -15.81 20.69
N ALA A 340 -14.34 -15.60 20.04
CA ALA A 340 -13.07 -15.40 20.73
C ALA A 340 -13.04 -14.10 21.56
N ALA A 341 -13.81 -13.07 21.20
CA ALA A 341 -13.89 -11.84 21.96
C ALA A 341 -14.72 -11.98 23.26
N THR A 342 -15.55 -13.02 23.36
CA THR A 342 -16.51 -13.20 24.46
C THR A 342 -16.26 -14.44 25.32
N ILE A 343 -15.31 -15.30 24.94
CA ILE A 343 -14.95 -16.46 25.74
C ILE A 343 -14.48 -16.03 27.13
N THR A 344 -15.04 -16.65 28.16
CA THR A 344 -14.72 -16.42 29.57
C THR A 344 -15.09 -17.64 30.41
N LEU A 345 -14.95 -17.58 31.73
CA LEU A 345 -15.34 -18.64 32.65
C LEU A 345 -16.81 -18.53 33.05
N THR A 346 -17.43 -19.66 33.33
CA THR A 346 -18.79 -19.70 33.88
C THR A 346 -18.84 -19.06 35.27
N GLN A 347 -19.82 -18.18 35.50
CA GLN A 347 -19.96 -17.40 36.73
C GLN A 347 -20.04 -18.26 38.01
N GLU A 348 -20.58 -19.48 37.91
CA GLU A 348 -20.65 -20.42 39.04
C GLU A 348 -19.25 -20.91 39.48
N ILE A 349 -18.29 -21.03 38.57
CA ILE A 349 -16.91 -21.39 38.90
C ILE A 349 -16.15 -20.19 39.48
N LEU A 350 -16.41 -19.00 38.95
CA LEU A 350 -15.82 -17.76 39.47
C LEU A 350 -16.25 -17.46 40.91
N LYS A 351 -17.48 -17.79 41.26
CA LYS A 351 -18.00 -17.61 42.63
C LYS A 351 -17.50 -18.68 43.60
N ASP A 352 -17.29 -19.90 43.11
CA ASP A 352 -16.92 -21.03 43.96
C ASP A 352 -16.07 -22.06 43.21
N VAL A 353 -14.77 -22.10 43.54
CA VAL A 353 -13.78 -23.01 42.93
C VAL A 353 -14.05 -24.50 43.22
N ARG A 354 -14.96 -24.80 44.15
CA ARG A 354 -15.44 -26.18 44.35
C ARG A 354 -16.20 -26.72 43.14
N ASN A 355 -16.74 -25.85 42.29
CA ASN A 355 -17.44 -26.25 41.07
C ASN A 355 -16.51 -26.76 39.96
N ILE A 356 -15.19 -26.70 40.15
CA ILE A 356 -14.24 -27.38 39.25
C ILE A 356 -14.38 -28.90 39.46
N ALA A 357 -14.84 -29.58 38.42
CA ALA A 357 -15.20 -30.99 38.40
C ALA A 357 -13.95 -31.88 38.27
N ALA A 358 -13.31 -32.16 39.40
CA ALA A 358 -12.05 -32.89 39.45
C ALA A 358 -12.22 -34.42 39.55
N ALA A 359 -13.28 -34.86 40.21
CA ALA A 359 -13.51 -36.26 40.53
C ALA A 359 -14.23 -37.01 39.40
N GLY A 360 -13.93 -38.29 39.22
CA GLY A 360 -14.59 -39.16 38.23
C GLY A 360 -15.89 -39.79 38.74
N SER A 361 -16.05 -39.95 40.05
CA SER A 361 -17.21 -40.60 40.65
C SER A 361 -17.92 -39.74 41.72
N PRO A 362 -19.24 -39.90 41.91
CA PRO A 362 -19.93 -39.28 43.03
C PRO A 362 -19.44 -39.90 44.35
N PRO A 363 -19.30 -39.13 45.45
CA PRO A 363 -19.81 -37.78 45.68
C PRO A 363 -18.86 -36.64 45.30
N GLY A 364 -17.77 -36.91 44.58
CA GLY A 364 -16.70 -35.93 44.39
C GLY A 364 -15.73 -35.87 45.57
N SER A 365 -15.12 -37.02 45.89
CA SER A 365 -14.17 -37.15 47.01
C SER A 365 -12.98 -36.20 46.87
N ALA A 366 -12.52 -35.64 47.99
CA ALA A 366 -11.40 -34.70 48.03
C ALA A 366 -10.05 -35.29 47.53
N GLU A 367 -9.96 -36.61 47.38
CA GLU A 367 -8.79 -37.32 46.86
C GLU A 367 -8.98 -37.84 45.42
N ASP A 368 -10.19 -37.73 44.85
CA ASP A 368 -10.49 -38.20 43.50
C ASP A 368 -10.11 -37.13 42.47
N ASN A 369 -9.17 -37.47 41.58
CA ASN A 369 -8.67 -36.63 40.50
C ASN A 369 -8.85 -37.27 39.11
N GLU A 370 -9.68 -38.31 38.97
CA GLU A 370 -9.79 -39.06 37.71
C GLU A 370 -10.24 -38.17 36.55
N ASN A 371 -11.26 -37.34 36.73
CA ASN A 371 -11.71 -36.42 35.69
C ASN A 371 -10.68 -35.32 35.40
N LEU A 372 -9.95 -34.88 36.42
CA LEU A 372 -8.88 -33.89 36.27
C LEU A 372 -7.72 -34.42 35.43
N LEU A 373 -7.32 -35.68 35.61
CA LEU A 373 -6.32 -36.34 34.77
C LEU A 373 -6.80 -36.45 33.32
N ASN A 374 -8.10 -36.75 33.10
CA ASN A 374 -8.69 -36.75 31.76
C ASN A 374 -8.68 -35.35 31.12
N LEU A 375 -8.99 -34.29 31.88
CA LEU A 375 -8.89 -32.91 31.41
C LEU A 375 -7.47 -32.53 31.01
N ILE A 376 -6.46 -32.94 31.79
CA ILE A 376 -5.04 -32.72 31.47
C ILE A 376 -4.67 -33.49 30.18
N ALA A 377 -5.10 -34.74 30.06
CA ALA A 377 -4.81 -35.58 28.89
C ALA A 377 -5.39 -35.03 27.58
N LEU A 378 -6.42 -34.17 27.63
CA LEU A 378 -6.95 -33.49 26.45
C LEU A 378 -5.89 -32.65 25.72
N ARG A 379 -4.90 -32.12 26.45
CA ARG A 379 -3.81 -31.33 25.86
C ARG A 379 -3.09 -32.09 24.74
N ASP A 380 -2.86 -33.38 24.95
CA ASP A 380 -2.13 -34.27 24.03
C ASP A 380 -3.07 -35.01 23.06
N ASN A 381 -4.38 -34.77 23.16
CA ASN A 381 -5.35 -35.40 22.29
C ASN A 381 -5.26 -34.83 20.86
N LYS A 382 -4.81 -35.65 19.92
CA LYS A 382 -4.69 -35.28 18.50
C LYS A 382 -6.05 -35.12 17.80
N GLU A 383 -7.11 -35.65 18.41
CA GLU A 383 -8.49 -35.52 17.92
C GLU A 383 -9.25 -34.41 18.65
N PHE A 384 -8.56 -33.57 19.44
CA PHE A 384 -9.19 -32.48 20.19
C PHE A 384 -10.02 -31.57 19.26
N PHE A 385 -9.42 -31.12 18.15
CA PHE A 385 -10.15 -30.39 17.11
C PHE A 385 -10.61 -31.35 16.01
N SER A 386 -11.84 -31.87 16.13
CA SER A 386 -12.49 -32.72 15.11
C SER A 386 -13.44 -31.91 14.23
N GLY A 387 -13.20 -31.81 12.91
CA GLY A 387 -14.19 -31.27 11.95
C GLY A 387 -13.78 -30.02 11.14
N GLY A 388 -12.49 -29.70 10.99
CA GLY A 388 -12.04 -28.51 10.26
C GLY A 388 -10.70 -28.64 9.53
N VAL A 389 -10.14 -27.49 9.12
CA VAL A 389 -8.88 -27.39 8.33
C VAL A 389 -7.63 -27.70 9.16
N SER A 390 -7.72 -27.63 10.51
CA SER A 390 -6.68 -28.13 11.42
C SER A 390 -7.24 -29.23 12.29
N GLN A 391 -6.63 -30.40 12.19
CA GLN A 391 -6.77 -31.51 13.15
C GLN A 391 -5.50 -31.53 14.01
N GLY A 392 -5.63 -31.85 15.29
CA GLY A 392 -4.49 -31.92 16.19
C GLY A 392 -4.80 -31.45 17.60
N THR A 393 -3.73 -31.27 18.35
CA THR A 393 -3.76 -30.72 19.71
C THR A 393 -4.02 -29.21 19.69
N PRO A 394 -4.41 -28.59 20.83
CA PRO A 394 -4.43 -27.13 20.99
C PRO A 394 -3.12 -26.44 20.56
N ASP A 395 -1.97 -27.05 20.91
CA ASP A 395 -0.66 -26.53 20.52
C ASP A 395 -0.45 -26.57 19.00
N ASP A 396 -0.87 -27.65 18.33
CA ASP A 396 -0.74 -27.78 16.87
C ASP A 396 -1.66 -26.81 16.14
N PHE A 397 -2.84 -26.51 16.70
CA PHE A 397 -3.75 -25.51 16.13
C PHE A 397 -3.10 -24.12 16.12
N ILE A 398 -2.59 -23.64 17.27
CA ILE A 398 -1.91 -22.34 17.35
C ILE A 398 -0.66 -22.31 16.47
N LYS A 399 0.16 -23.37 16.48
CA LYS A 399 1.31 -23.49 15.56
C LYS A 399 0.90 -23.37 14.10
N SER A 400 -0.26 -23.91 13.72
CA SER A 400 -0.74 -23.82 12.34
C SER A 400 -1.11 -22.39 11.93
N ILE A 401 -1.70 -21.60 12.84
CA ILE A 401 -2.00 -20.18 12.61
C ILE A 401 -0.68 -19.42 12.40
N LEU A 402 0.25 -19.58 13.35
CA LEU A 402 1.57 -18.94 13.30
C LEU A 402 2.36 -19.31 12.05
N SER A 403 2.34 -20.59 11.66
CA SER A 403 3.04 -21.07 10.47
C SER A 403 2.46 -20.47 9.20
N ASN A 404 1.14 -20.42 9.07
CA ASN A 404 0.47 -19.80 7.92
C ASN A 404 0.80 -18.31 7.83
N LEU A 405 0.75 -17.61 8.96
CA LEU A 405 1.06 -16.19 9.04
C LEU A 405 2.53 -15.90 8.73
N ALA A 406 3.45 -16.71 9.23
CA ALA A 406 4.89 -16.60 8.94
C ALA A 406 5.19 -16.82 7.45
N VAL A 407 4.50 -17.78 6.80
CA VAL A 407 4.59 -18.02 5.36
C VAL A 407 4.07 -16.81 4.59
N ASP A 408 2.89 -16.30 4.93
CA ASP A 408 2.29 -15.13 4.28
C ASP A 408 3.16 -13.88 4.45
N SER A 409 3.63 -13.60 5.67
CA SER A 409 4.55 -12.50 5.99
C SER A 409 5.85 -12.60 5.19
N THR A 410 6.44 -13.79 5.13
CA THR A 410 7.66 -14.04 4.33
C THR A 410 7.41 -13.82 2.84
N GLN A 411 6.27 -14.28 2.32
CA GLN A 411 5.86 -14.04 0.94
C GLN A 411 5.67 -12.54 0.66
N GLY A 412 4.94 -11.83 1.52
CA GLY A 412 4.73 -10.40 1.40
C GLY A 412 6.04 -9.60 1.40
N LYS A 413 6.96 -9.91 2.32
CA LYS A 413 8.31 -9.32 2.37
C LYS A 413 9.08 -9.55 1.07
N ARG A 414 9.14 -10.80 0.59
CA ARG A 414 9.85 -11.16 -0.66
C ARG A 414 9.26 -10.46 -1.89
N MET A 415 7.94 -10.46 -2.02
CA MET A 415 7.26 -9.86 -3.16
C MET A 415 7.43 -8.33 -3.16
N TYR A 416 7.27 -7.67 -2.02
CA TYR A 416 7.55 -6.24 -1.90
C TYR A 416 9.00 -5.91 -2.30
N SER A 417 10.00 -6.61 -1.74
CA SER A 417 11.41 -6.35 -2.06
C SER A 417 11.72 -6.59 -3.54
N SER A 418 11.13 -7.62 -4.15
CA SER A 418 11.27 -7.86 -5.59
C SER A 418 10.72 -6.69 -6.41
N GLN A 419 9.51 -6.21 -6.08
CA GLN A 419 8.89 -5.09 -6.80
C GLN A 419 9.62 -3.77 -6.57
N GLU A 420 10.16 -3.57 -5.36
CA GLU A 420 10.99 -2.40 -5.05
C GLU A 420 12.25 -2.35 -5.94
N VAL A 421 12.93 -3.49 -6.14
CA VAL A 421 14.11 -3.57 -7.02
C VAL A 421 13.74 -3.31 -8.48
N ILE A 422 12.62 -3.87 -8.96
CA ILE A 422 12.13 -3.64 -10.33
C ILE A 422 11.85 -2.16 -10.54
N LEU A 423 11.12 -1.52 -9.62
CA LEU A 423 10.78 -0.10 -9.75
C LEU A 423 12.02 0.79 -9.68
N LYS A 424 12.96 0.51 -8.76
CA LYS A 424 14.25 1.25 -8.69
C LYS A 424 15.03 1.18 -10.00
N ASN A 425 15.06 0.02 -10.67
CA ASN A 425 15.71 -0.11 -11.96
C ASN A 425 15.01 0.71 -13.07
N ILE A 426 13.68 0.75 -13.04
CA ILE A 426 12.89 1.57 -13.99
C ILE A 426 13.10 3.07 -13.71
N GLU A 427 13.06 3.48 -12.44
CA GLU A 427 13.35 4.86 -12.02
C GLU A 427 14.76 5.29 -12.43
N ALA A 428 15.78 4.45 -12.23
CA ALA A 428 17.13 4.72 -12.69
C ALA A 428 17.20 4.90 -14.21
N LYS A 429 16.48 4.06 -14.98
CA LYS A 429 16.39 4.20 -16.44
C LYS A 429 15.65 5.46 -16.87
N ARG A 430 14.57 5.81 -16.16
CA ARG A 430 13.79 7.04 -16.37
C ARG A 430 14.67 8.27 -16.12
N ASN A 431 15.34 8.33 -14.99
CA ASN A 431 16.26 9.42 -14.62
C ASN A 431 17.46 9.54 -15.56
N SER A 432 17.98 8.43 -16.09
CA SER A 432 19.04 8.45 -17.10
C SER A 432 18.62 9.11 -18.42
N ILE A 433 17.32 9.15 -18.73
CA ILE A 433 16.79 9.73 -19.97
C ILE A 433 16.25 11.13 -19.72
N SER A 434 15.37 11.28 -18.74
CA SER A 434 14.62 12.53 -18.48
C SER A 434 15.21 13.38 -17.36
N GLY A 435 16.19 12.87 -16.61
CA GLY A 435 16.80 13.58 -15.49
C GLY A 435 17.68 14.74 -15.94
N VAL A 436 17.82 15.72 -15.06
CA VAL A 436 18.71 16.87 -15.29
C VAL A 436 20.10 16.55 -14.73
N SER A 437 21.11 16.68 -15.58
CA SER A 437 22.53 16.57 -15.16
C SER A 437 23.13 17.96 -15.00
N TYR A 438 23.53 18.31 -13.77
CA TYR A 438 24.15 19.62 -13.49
C TYR A 438 25.39 19.88 -14.35
N ASP A 439 26.23 18.86 -14.55
CA ASP A 439 27.46 19.00 -15.35
C ASP A 439 27.14 19.22 -16.83
N GLU A 440 26.14 18.51 -17.37
CA GLU A 440 25.70 18.68 -18.75
C GLU A 440 25.06 20.06 -18.97
N GLU A 441 24.18 20.47 -18.07
CA GLU A 441 23.53 21.78 -18.12
C GLU A 441 24.55 22.92 -17.95
N MET A 442 25.56 22.77 -17.10
CA MET A 442 26.65 23.74 -16.93
C MET A 442 27.54 23.82 -18.19
N ALA A 443 27.92 22.68 -18.77
CA ALA A 443 28.68 22.66 -20.02
C ALA A 443 27.90 23.33 -21.16
N ASN A 444 26.60 23.05 -21.26
CA ASN A 444 25.71 23.72 -22.21
C ASN A 444 25.58 25.22 -21.91
N MET A 445 25.51 25.61 -20.63
CA MET A 445 25.45 27.02 -20.24
C MET A 445 26.66 27.78 -20.76
N VAL A 446 27.87 27.26 -20.52
CA VAL A 446 29.12 27.84 -21.01
C VAL A 446 29.13 27.94 -22.53
N LYS A 447 28.70 26.88 -23.24
CA LYS A 447 28.58 26.86 -24.70
C LYS A 447 27.65 27.96 -25.23
N PHE A 448 26.45 28.11 -24.67
CA PHE A 448 25.51 29.14 -25.11
C PHE A 448 25.91 30.55 -24.65
N GLN A 449 26.59 30.71 -23.52
CA GLN A 449 27.20 31.98 -23.11
C GLN A 449 28.27 32.44 -24.12
N HIS A 450 29.16 31.54 -24.54
CA HIS A 450 30.15 31.86 -25.58
C HIS A 450 29.50 32.23 -26.92
N THR A 451 28.45 31.49 -27.31
CA THR A 451 27.70 31.77 -28.55
C THR A 451 27.02 33.14 -28.47
N TYR A 452 26.37 33.45 -27.34
CA TYR A 452 25.76 34.75 -27.07
C TYR A 452 26.78 35.89 -27.16
N MET A 453 27.93 35.77 -26.48
CA MET A 453 29.00 36.77 -26.51
C MET A 453 29.58 36.95 -27.91
N ALA A 454 29.74 35.87 -28.68
CA ALA A 454 30.21 35.94 -30.06
C ALA A 454 29.22 36.69 -30.95
N SER A 455 27.93 36.38 -30.86
CA SER A 455 26.88 37.12 -31.59
C SER A 455 26.81 38.59 -31.18
N ALA A 456 26.94 38.90 -29.89
CA ALA A 456 26.97 40.29 -29.41
C ALA A 456 28.15 41.08 -29.99
N ARG A 457 29.36 40.50 -30.01
CA ARG A 457 30.54 41.13 -30.64
C ARG A 457 30.35 41.33 -32.15
N MET A 458 29.72 40.38 -32.83
CA MET A 458 29.37 40.55 -34.26
C MET A 458 28.41 41.72 -34.47
N ILE A 459 27.39 41.88 -33.61
CA ILE A 459 26.47 43.00 -33.65
C ILE A 459 27.21 44.33 -33.45
N THR A 460 28.07 44.43 -32.43
CA THR A 460 28.89 45.65 -32.18
C THR A 460 29.81 45.98 -33.35
N THR A 461 30.40 44.94 -33.98
CA THR A 461 31.29 45.15 -35.14
C THR A 461 30.48 45.63 -36.35
N MET A 462 29.29 45.08 -36.58
CA MET A 462 28.40 45.52 -37.65
C MET A 462 27.86 46.93 -37.39
N ASP A 463 27.56 47.28 -36.16
CA ASP A 463 27.17 48.64 -35.75
C ASP A 463 28.27 49.65 -36.09
N ALA A 464 29.54 49.33 -35.77
CA ALA A 464 30.68 50.16 -36.15
C ALA A 464 30.84 50.28 -37.68
N ILE A 465 30.65 49.19 -38.44
CA ILE A 465 30.67 49.25 -39.92
C ILE A 465 29.51 50.12 -40.44
N MET A 466 28.32 50.04 -39.84
CA MET A 466 27.16 50.87 -40.21
C MET A 466 27.40 52.35 -39.91
N ASP A 467 27.98 52.70 -38.75
CA ASP A 467 28.35 54.08 -38.44
C ASP A 467 29.35 54.64 -39.47
N ILE A 468 30.41 53.89 -39.75
CA ILE A 468 31.41 54.31 -40.74
C ILE A 468 30.76 54.46 -42.13
N THR A 469 29.93 53.52 -42.53
CA THR A 469 29.35 53.53 -43.89
C THR A 469 28.28 54.58 -44.09
N ILE A 470 27.47 54.88 -43.07
CA ILE A 470 26.40 55.87 -43.17
C ILE A 470 26.93 57.28 -42.90
N ASN A 471 27.72 57.45 -41.85
CA ASN A 471 28.10 58.77 -41.36
C ASN A 471 29.48 59.22 -41.85
N ARG A 472 30.36 58.30 -42.28
CA ARG A 472 31.78 58.61 -42.59
C ARG A 472 32.22 58.33 -44.02
N LEU A 473 31.47 57.54 -44.80
CA LEU A 473 31.71 57.40 -46.23
C LEU A 473 31.11 58.60 -47.00
N GLY A 474 31.85 59.13 -47.97
CA GLY A 474 31.40 60.24 -48.83
C GLY A 474 31.63 61.65 -48.27
N LEU A 475 32.17 61.80 -47.05
CA LEU A 475 32.53 63.10 -46.48
C LEU A 475 33.76 63.77 -47.14
N VAL A 476 34.47 63.11 -48.04
CA VAL A 476 35.69 63.63 -48.71
C VAL A 476 35.36 64.57 -49.90
N GLY A 477 34.09 64.97 -50.07
CA GLY A 477 33.63 65.82 -51.17
C GLY A 477 32.75 67.01 -50.75
N ARG A 478 32.78 67.43 -49.48
CA ARG A 478 32.05 68.59 -48.96
C ARG A 478 32.98 69.60 -48.30
#